data_AF-A0A5C8E9J1-F1
#
_entry.id   AF-A0A5C8E9J1-F1
#
_cell.length_a   1.000
_cell.length_b   1.000
_cell.length_c   1.000
_cell.angle_alpha   90.00
_cell.angle_beta   90.00
_cell.angle_gamma   90.00
#
_symmetry.space_group_name_H-M   'P 1'
#
loop_
_entity.id
_entity.type
_entity.pdbx_description
1 polymer ?
#
loop_
_entity_poly.entity_id
_entity_poly.type
_entity_poly.pdbx_seq_one_letter_code
_entity_poly.pdbx_strand_id
1 'polypeptide(L)'
;MGYDKKIAEEELKNKVASDYFTTKNFDSTQIIGKIDFCIAKKINKKDKYLKTQNNFNDKEFEAEYYLWAEAKKGNKHDFIESFVQLILTIGKGRIYDKHLPPAFLGEFDAEQIAFLPYHKIMDVFSQNDFNWNVTPSNHNTKEFKQLY
;
A
#
# COMPACT_ATOMS: atom_id res chain seq x y z
N MET A 1 13.62 9.47 16.12
CA MET A 1 12.73 9.70 17.28
C MET A 1 11.40 9.06 16.90
N GLY A 2 10.94 8.04 17.64
CA GLY A 2 9.71 7.30 17.30
C GLY A 2 8.45 7.99 17.84
N TYR A 3 7.29 7.54 17.40
CA TYR A 3 5.96 7.91 17.88
C TYR A 3 5.64 7.23 19.22
N ASP A 4 4.57 7.69 19.89
CA ASP A 4 4.05 7.00 21.08
C ASP A 4 3.57 5.58 20.69
N LYS A 5 4.03 4.55 21.41
CA LYS A 5 3.67 3.15 21.14
C LYS A 5 2.18 2.86 21.36
N LYS A 6 1.46 3.75 22.05
CA LYS A 6 0.01 3.66 22.29
C LYS A 6 -0.81 4.48 21.30
N ILE A 7 -0.16 5.21 20.38
CA ILE A 7 -0.81 6.01 19.34
C ILE A 7 -1.89 5.20 18.61
N ALA A 8 -2.99 5.85 18.25
CA ALA A 8 -3.99 5.23 17.39
C ALA A 8 -3.39 5.03 15.98
N GLU A 9 -3.71 3.91 15.34
CA GLU A 9 -3.16 3.58 14.03
C GLU A 9 -3.49 4.64 12.97
N GLU A 10 -4.71 5.18 12.99
CA GLU A 10 -5.09 6.31 12.12
C GLU A 10 -4.29 7.58 12.39
N GLU A 11 -3.97 7.88 13.65
CA GLU A 11 -3.12 9.02 13.97
C GLU A 11 -1.67 8.77 13.50
N LEU A 12 -1.19 7.53 13.62
CA LEU A 12 0.12 7.12 13.11
C LEU A 12 0.21 7.28 11.58
N LYS A 13 -0.79 6.81 10.82
CA LYS A 13 -0.87 6.98 9.35
C LYS A 13 -0.75 8.46 8.98
N ASN A 14 -1.50 9.33 9.65
CA ASN A 14 -1.47 10.78 9.41
C ASN A 14 -0.11 11.41 9.74
N LYS A 15 0.51 11.02 10.86
CA LYS A 15 1.85 11.52 11.23
C LYS A 15 2.92 11.03 10.26
N VAL A 16 2.90 9.77 9.86
CA VAL A 16 3.87 9.22 8.89
C VAL A 16 3.75 9.94 7.55
N ALA A 17 2.52 10.19 7.05
CA ALA A 17 2.31 11.05 5.88
C ALA A 17 2.90 12.45 6.07
N SER A 18 2.64 13.08 7.22
CA SER A 18 3.08 14.45 7.51
C SER A 18 4.60 14.57 7.73
N ASP A 19 5.25 13.56 8.28
CA ASP A 19 6.65 13.66 8.67
C ASP A 19 7.57 13.22 7.52
N TYR A 20 7.16 12.21 6.75
CA TYR A 20 8.02 11.60 5.73
C TYR A 20 7.58 11.89 4.28
N PHE A 21 6.30 12.17 4.05
CA PHE A 21 5.74 12.28 2.69
C PHE A 21 5.11 13.65 2.37
N THR A 22 5.55 14.73 3.04
CA THR A 22 5.03 16.10 2.84
C THR A 22 5.50 16.81 1.58
N THR A 23 6.36 16.20 0.77
CA THR A 23 6.87 16.89 -0.42
C THR A 23 5.71 17.25 -1.37
N LYS A 24 5.84 18.36 -2.11
CA LYS A 24 4.80 18.81 -3.06
C LYS A 24 4.50 17.79 -4.17
N ASN A 25 5.28 16.72 -4.28
CA ASN A 25 5.18 15.71 -5.32
C ASN A 25 4.42 14.45 -4.88
N PHE A 26 4.07 14.33 -3.60
CA PHE A 26 3.34 13.17 -3.08
C PHE A 26 1.88 13.51 -2.74
N ASP A 27 1.03 12.52 -2.94
CA ASP A 27 -0.36 12.47 -2.51
C ASP A 27 -0.55 11.25 -1.62
N SER A 28 -0.75 11.49 -0.33
CA SER A 28 -0.95 10.46 0.70
C SER A 28 -2.42 10.27 1.09
N THR A 29 -3.35 10.84 0.31
CA THR A 29 -4.76 10.94 0.70
C THR A 29 -5.67 9.90 0.01
N GLN A 30 -5.12 9.17 -0.95
CA GLN A 30 -5.89 8.19 -1.73
C GLN A 30 -6.19 6.94 -0.91
N ILE A 31 -7.44 6.47 -0.99
CA ILE A 31 -7.91 5.26 -0.31
C ILE A 31 -8.12 4.18 -1.37
N ILE A 32 -7.41 3.06 -1.24
CA ILE A 32 -7.44 1.96 -2.22
C ILE A 32 -7.88 0.67 -1.54
N GLY A 33 -9.14 0.32 -1.73
CA GLY A 33 -9.71 -0.89 -1.13
C GLY A 33 -9.58 -0.87 0.39
N LYS A 34 -8.85 -1.84 0.94
CA LYS A 34 -8.56 -1.97 2.38
C LYS A 34 -7.07 -1.78 2.71
N ILE A 35 -6.29 -1.21 1.80
CA ILE A 35 -4.90 -0.85 2.08
C ILE A 35 -4.92 0.34 3.03
N ASP A 36 -4.14 0.25 4.10
CA ASP A 36 -4.12 1.26 5.16
C ASP A 36 -3.53 2.59 4.72
N PHE A 37 -2.46 2.53 3.92
CA PHE A 37 -1.68 3.70 3.58
C PHE A 37 -1.19 3.64 2.14
N CYS A 38 -1.29 4.76 1.43
CA CYS A 38 -0.91 4.86 0.03
C CYS A 38 -0.18 6.17 -0.24
N ILE A 39 0.93 6.10 -0.98
CA ILE A 39 1.63 7.27 -1.53
C ILE A 39 1.58 7.20 -3.05
N ALA A 40 0.92 8.18 -3.65
CA ALA A 40 0.87 8.39 -5.10
C ALA A 40 1.66 9.63 -5.51
N LYS A 41 1.96 9.73 -6.80
CA LYS A 41 2.44 10.96 -7.42
C LYS A 41 1.32 11.99 -7.46
N LYS A 42 1.61 13.19 -6.97
CA LYS A 42 0.70 14.32 -7.05
C LYS A 42 0.59 14.79 -8.49
N ILE A 43 -0.61 14.73 -9.05
CA ILE A 43 -0.91 15.25 -10.39
C ILE A 43 -0.95 16.78 -10.31
N ASN A 44 -0.01 17.44 -10.96
CA ASN A 44 0.06 18.91 -10.96
C ASN A 44 -0.86 19.51 -12.06
N LYS A 45 -1.01 20.84 -12.06
CA LYS A 45 -1.87 21.54 -13.04
C LYS A 45 -1.41 21.32 -14.49
N LYS A 46 -0.11 21.15 -14.73
CA LYS A 46 0.45 20.91 -16.07
C LYS A 46 0.11 19.50 -16.56
N ASP A 47 0.18 18.50 -15.67
CA ASP A 47 -0.24 17.13 -15.96
C ASP A 47 -1.73 17.07 -16.27
N LYS A 48 -2.57 17.81 -15.52
CA LYS A 48 -4.01 17.98 -15.83
C LYS A 48 -4.24 18.68 -17.16
N TYR A 49 -3.45 19.71 -17.50
CA TYR A 49 -3.56 20.40 -18.78
C TYR A 49 -3.21 19.50 -19.96
N LEU A 50 -2.11 18.73 -19.85
CA LEU A 50 -1.72 17.73 -20.84
C LEU A 50 -2.78 16.63 -21.01
N LYS A 51 -3.44 16.23 -19.91
CA LYS A 51 -4.58 15.30 -19.93
C LYS A 51 -5.72 15.84 -20.79
N THR A 52 -6.11 17.10 -20.58
CA THR A 52 -7.19 17.74 -21.32
C THR A 52 -6.85 17.96 -22.79
N GLN A 53 -5.61 18.35 -23.11
CA GLN A 53 -5.17 18.58 -24.49
C GLN A 53 -5.15 17.30 -25.34
N ASN A 54 -4.78 16.16 -24.75
CA ASN A 54 -4.66 14.90 -25.47
C ASN A 54 -5.97 14.08 -25.51
N ASN A 55 -7.10 14.64 -25.06
CA ASN A 55 -8.39 13.95 -24.95
C ASN A 55 -8.32 12.62 -24.17
N PHE A 56 -7.36 12.48 -23.25
CA PHE A 56 -7.31 11.29 -22.40
C PHE A 56 -8.55 11.28 -21.51
N ASN A 57 -9.35 10.22 -21.59
CA ASN A 57 -10.48 10.04 -20.70
C ASN A 57 -9.96 9.83 -19.26
N ASP A 58 -10.81 10.06 -18.25
CA ASP A 58 -10.38 9.94 -16.85
C ASP A 58 -9.85 8.55 -16.48
N LYS A 59 -10.16 7.52 -17.29
CA LYS A 59 -9.67 6.14 -17.13
C LYS A 59 -8.27 5.89 -17.70
N GLU A 60 -7.77 6.74 -18.59
CA GLU A 60 -6.47 6.56 -19.25
C GLU A 60 -5.28 7.14 -18.46
N PHE A 61 -5.56 7.91 -17.40
CA PHE A 61 -4.52 8.34 -16.47
C PHE A 61 -4.64 7.55 -15.17
N GLU A 62 -3.98 6.40 -15.11
CA GLU A 62 -3.82 5.67 -13.85
C GLU A 62 -2.85 6.43 -12.94
N ALA A 63 -3.20 6.54 -11.66
CA ALA A 63 -2.32 7.14 -10.67
C ALA A 63 -1.01 6.35 -10.58
N GLU A 64 0.12 7.05 -10.64
CA GLU A 64 1.43 6.45 -10.40
C GLU A 64 1.63 6.29 -8.89
N TYR A 65 1.66 5.06 -8.41
CA TYR A 65 1.84 4.75 -6.99
C TYR A 65 3.31 4.45 -6.66
N TYR A 66 3.78 5.00 -5.55
CA TYR A 66 5.11 4.71 -5.01
C TYR A 66 5.06 3.67 -3.89
N LEU A 67 4.04 3.75 -3.03
CA LEU A 67 3.93 2.92 -1.84
C LEU A 67 2.47 2.52 -1.59
N TRP A 68 2.25 1.23 -1.36
CA TRP A 68 1.08 0.73 -0.63
C TRP A 68 1.59 0.08 0.65
N ALA A 69 1.00 0.39 1.80
CA ALA A 69 1.51 -0.07 3.08
C ALA A 69 0.41 -0.45 4.07
N GLU A 70 0.78 -1.35 4.97
CA GLU A 70 0.05 -1.71 6.19
C GLU A 70 0.57 -0.86 7.36
N ALA A 71 -0.30 -0.39 8.24
CA ALA A 71 0.13 0.33 9.44
C ALA A 71 -0.15 -0.52 10.67
N LYS A 72 0.79 -0.58 11.62
CA LYS A 72 0.62 -1.34 12.87
C LYS A 72 0.79 -0.46 14.09
N LYS A 73 -0.09 -0.67 15.07
CA LYS A 73 0.04 -0.05 16.38
C LYS A 73 1.22 -0.65 17.17
N GLY A 74 1.95 0.20 17.87
CA GLY A 74 3.03 -0.23 18.76
C GLY A 74 4.36 -0.37 18.01
N ASN A 75 5.21 -1.30 18.46
CA ASN A 75 6.55 -1.49 17.91
C ASN A 75 7.04 -2.96 18.01
N LYS A 76 6.10 -3.90 18.18
CA LYS A 76 6.39 -5.32 18.44
C LYS A 76 5.79 -6.23 17.37
N HIS A 77 5.33 -5.65 16.27
CA HIS A 77 4.74 -6.43 15.20
C HIS A 77 5.84 -7.11 14.38
N ASP A 78 5.51 -8.26 13.82
CA ASP A 78 6.37 -8.92 12.83
C ASP A 78 6.12 -8.26 11.46
N PHE A 79 7.17 -7.69 10.88
CA PHE A 79 7.06 -7.04 9.57
C PHE A 79 6.72 -8.02 8.46
N ILE A 80 7.17 -9.28 8.54
CA ILE A 80 6.81 -10.31 7.55
C ILE A 80 5.30 -10.55 7.60
N GLU A 81 4.74 -10.64 8.81
CA GLU A 81 3.29 -10.80 9.01
C GLU A 81 2.50 -9.65 8.36
N SER A 82 2.93 -8.40 8.56
CA SER A 82 2.34 -7.21 7.93
C SER A 82 2.38 -7.28 6.40
N PHE A 83 3.52 -7.70 5.82
CA PHE A 83 3.63 -7.85 4.37
C PHE A 83 2.71 -8.95 3.83
N VAL A 84 2.59 -10.08 4.53
CA VAL A 84 1.66 -11.15 4.14
C VAL A 84 0.22 -10.64 4.18
N GLN A 85 -0.17 -9.93 5.23
CA GLN A 85 -1.51 -9.33 5.35
C GLN A 85 -1.78 -8.35 4.20
N LEU A 86 -0.80 -7.51 3.84
CA LEU A 86 -0.92 -6.58 2.73
C LEU A 86 -1.05 -7.29 1.38
N ILE A 87 -0.24 -8.31 1.10
CA ILE A 87 -0.31 -9.12 -0.13
C ILE A 87 -1.69 -9.79 -0.25
N LEU A 88 -2.19 -10.39 0.84
CA LEU A 88 -3.53 -10.99 0.88
C LEU A 88 -4.62 -9.95 0.65
N THR A 89 -4.50 -8.75 1.24
CA THR A 89 -5.45 -7.64 1.04
C THR A 89 -5.48 -7.18 -0.43
N ILE A 90 -4.32 -7.02 -1.07
CA ILE A 90 -4.20 -6.64 -2.49
C ILE A 90 -4.86 -7.68 -3.38
N GLY A 91 -4.53 -8.97 -3.18
CA GLY A 91 -5.07 -10.04 -4.01
C GLY A 91 -6.56 -10.27 -3.80
N LYS A 92 -7.05 -10.22 -2.56
CA LYS A 92 -8.48 -10.29 -2.24
C LYS A 92 -9.29 -9.17 -2.90
N GLY A 93 -8.74 -7.96 -2.91
CA GLY A 93 -9.38 -6.81 -3.55
C GLY A 93 -9.26 -6.76 -5.08
N ARG A 94 -8.46 -7.67 -5.67
CA ARG A 94 -8.02 -7.63 -7.07
C ARG A 94 -7.54 -6.24 -7.46
N ILE A 95 -6.73 -5.63 -6.59
CA ILE A 95 -6.33 -4.21 -6.71
C ILE A 95 -5.49 -4.00 -7.97
N TYR A 96 -4.66 -4.97 -8.33
CA TYR A 96 -3.82 -4.98 -9.54
C TYR A 96 -4.60 -4.96 -10.86
N ASP A 97 -5.91 -5.31 -10.87
CA ASP A 97 -6.75 -5.21 -12.08
C ASP A 97 -7.26 -3.78 -12.32
N LYS A 98 -7.15 -2.90 -11.32
CA LYS A 98 -7.76 -1.56 -11.31
C LYS A 98 -6.74 -0.44 -11.22
N HIS A 99 -5.52 -0.77 -10.82
CA HIS A 99 -4.46 0.17 -10.53
C HIS A 99 -3.11 -0.44 -10.90
N LEU A 100 -2.26 0.35 -11.55
CA LEU A 100 -0.85 0.03 -11.71
C LEU A 100 -0.20 -0.31 -10.36
N PRO A 101 0.67 -1.33 -10.30
CA PRO A 101 1.36 -1.69 -9.07
C PRO A 101 2.28 -0.57 -8.59
N PRO A 102 2.47 -0.42 -7.26
CA PRO A 102 3.38 0.56 -6.71
C PRO A 102 4.83 0.14 -6.92
N ALA A 103 5.77 1.06 -6.74
CA ALA A 103 7.19 0.70 -6.68
C ALA A 103 7.49 -0.23 -5.47
N PHE A 104 6.88 0.04 -4.33
CA PHE A 104 7.09 -0.69 -3.08
C PHE A 104 5.77 -1.07 -2.42
N LEU A 105 5.78 -2.24 -1.79
CA LEU A 105 4.96 -2.50 -0.62
C LEU A 105 5.69 -1.99 0.62
N GLY A 106 4.97 -1.65 1.68
CA GLY A 106 5.56 -1.29 2.95
C GLY A 106 4.77 -1.76 4.15
N GLU A 107 5.41 -1.65 5.29
CA GLU A 107 4.73 -1.69 6.57
C GLU A 107 5.42 -0.72 7.52
N PHE A 108 4.68 -0.17 8.47
CA PHE A 108 5.26 0.69 9.48
C PHE A 108 4.54 0.61 10.80
N ASP A 109 5.29 0.93 11.83
CA ASP A 109 4.81 1.02 13.20
C ASP A 109 5.26 2.35 13.85
N ALA A 110 5.16 2.46 15.17
CA ALA A 110 5.53 3.67 15.89
C ALA A 110 7.05 3.98 15.83
N GLU A 111 7.91 3.05 15.44
CA GLU A 111 9.37 3.19 15.48
C GLU A 111 10.05 3.06 14.12
N GLN A 112 9.50 2.25 13.20
CA GLN A 112 10.17 1.90 11.95
C GLN A 112 9.22 1.84 10.75
N ILE A 113 9.82 1.93 9.56
CA ILE A 113 9.17 1.73 8.26
C ILE A 113 10.02 0.75 7.45
N ALA A 114 9.42 -0.33 6.96
CA ALA A 114 10.05 -1.30 6.08
C ALA A 114 9.46 -1.22 4.66
N PHE A 115 10.29 -1.53 3.67
CA PHE A 115 9.91 -1.49 2.25
C PHE A 115 10.29 -2.79 1.55
N LEU A 116 9.38 -3.31 0.72
CA LEU A 116 9.56 -4.48 -0.12
C LEU A 116 9.30 -4.08 -1.58
N PRO A 117 10.28 -4.20 -2.49
CA PRO A 117 10.05 -3.88 -3.90
C PRO A 117 8.95 -4.78 -4.49
N TYR A 118 7.90 -4.18 -5.06
CA TYR A 118 6.72 -4.91 -5.51
C TYR A 118 7.06 -6.00 -6.55
N HIS A 119 7.98 -5.68 -7.47
CA HIS A 119 8.40 -6.61 -8.52
C HIS A 119 8.98 -7.94 -8.00
N LYS A 120 9.44 -8.00 -6.73
CA LYS A 120 9.93 -9.24 -6.11
C LYS A 120 8.82 -10.23 -5.75
N ILE A 121 7.58 -9.76 -5.65
CA ILE A 121 6.43 -10.55 -5.24
C ILE A 121 5.32 -10.59 -6.29
N MET A 122 5.56 -10.03 -7.48
CA MET A 122 4.55 -9.94 -8.55
C MET A 122 4.04 -11.32 -9.00
N ASP A 123 4.93 -12.32 -9.03
CA ASP A 123 4.59 -13.69 -9.43
C ASP A 123 3.58 -14.35 -8.48
N VAL A 124 3.50 -13.90 -7.22
CA VAL A 124 2.53 -14.39 -6.24
C VAL A 124 1.10 -14.17 -6.73
N PHE A 125 0.82 -13.02 -7.36
CA PHE A 125 -0.52 -12.68 -7.85
C PHE A 125 -0.96 -13.50 -9.09
N SER A 126 -0.04 -14.25 -9.69
CA SER A 126 -0.32 -15.08 -10.87
C SER A 126 -0.51 -16.57 -10.54
N GLN A 127 -0.53 -16.94 -9.26
CA GLN A 127 -0.70 -18.34 -8.84
C GLN A 127 -2.13 -18.84 -9.04
N ASN A 128 -2.29 -19.98 -9.74
CA ASN A 128 -3.61 -20.54 -10.06
C ASN A 128 -4.31 -21.22 -8.86
N ASP A 129 -3.57 -21.82 -7.93
CA ASP A 129 -4.11 -22.55 -6.76
C ASP A 129 -3.97 -21.75 -5.46
N PHE A 130 -4.35 -20.47 -5.49
CA PHE A 130 -4.29 -19.56 -4.35
C PHE A 130 -5.68 -18.98 -4.03
N ASN A 131 -6.18 -19.22 -2.82
CA ASN A 131 -7.49 -18.70 -2.42
C ASN A 131 -7.41 -17.27 -1.86
N TRP A 132 -7.60 -16.28 -2.72
CA TRP A 132 -7.61 -14.87 -2.35
C TRP A 132 -8.74 -14.44 -1.41
N ASN A 133 -9.73 -15.29 -1.14
CA ASN A 133 -10.88 -14.91 -0.29
C ASN A 133 -10.62 -15.08 1.21
N VAL A 134 -9.48 -15.64 1.63
CA VAL A 134 -9.12 -15.78 3.05
C VAL A 134 -9.09 -14.43 3.77
N THR A 135 -9.25 -14.44 5.09
CA THR A 135 -9.07 -13.23 5.89
C THR A 135 -7.57 -12.96 6.03
N PRO A 136 -7.05 -11.78 5.64
CA PRO A 136 -5.63 -11.47 5.69
C PRO A 136 -4.98 -11.71 7.06
N SER A 137 -5.69 -11.42 8.15
CA SER A 137 -5.23 -11.63 9.53
C SER A 137 -5.43 -13.06 10.07
N ASN A 138 -5.80 -14.04 9.23
CA ASN A 138 -5.95 -15.43 9.66
C ASN A 138 -4.70 -16.26 9.34
N HIS A 139 -3.82 -16.37 10.35
CA HIS A 139 -2.50 -17.00 10.21
C HIS A 139 -2.55 -18.53 10.07
N ASN A 140 -3.73 -19.14 10.26
CA ASN A 140 -3.88 -20.58 10.19
C ASN A 140 -4.11 -21.10 8.77
N THR A 141 -4.40 -20.21 7.81
CA THR A 141 -4.71 -20.58 6.42
C THR A 141 -3.48 -21.09 5.67
N LYS A 142 -3.71 -21.92 4.63
CA LYS A 142 -2.64 -22.41 3.75
C LYS A 142 -1.94 -21.22 3.07
N GLU A 143 -2.74 -20.26 2.61
CA GLU A 143 -2.33 -19.06 1.89
C GLU A 143 -1.42 -18.19 2.73
N PHE A 144 -1.78 -17.95 4.00
CA PHE A 144 -0.93 -17.17 4.90
C PHE A 144 0.42 -17.86 5.13
N LYS A 145 0.40 -19.16 5.45
CA LYS A 145 1.61 -19.95 5.72
C LYS A 145 2.52 -20.13 4.51
N GLN A 146 1.97 -20.06 3.30
CA GLN A 146 2.75 -20.14 2.07
C GLN A 146 3.54 -18.84 1.81
N LEU A 147 3.02 -17.69 2.26
CA LEU A 147 3.63 -16.38 2.04
C LEU A 147 4.60 -15.95 3.15
N TYR A 148 4.46 -16.51 4.36
CA TYR A 148 5.29 -16.23 5.53
C TYR A 148 6.60 -17.03 5.51
#